data_AF-A0A1I8GPT4-F1
#
_entry.id   AF-A0A1I8GPT4-F1
#
_cell.length_a   1.000
_cell.length_b   1.000
_cell.length_c   1.000
_cell.angle_alpha   90.00
_cell.angle_beta   90.00
_cell.angle_gamma   90.00
#
_symmetry.space_group_name_H-M   'P 1'
#
loop_
_entity.id
_entity.type
_entity.pdbx_description
1 polymer ?
#
loop_
_entity_poly.entity_id
_entity_poly.type
_entity_poly.pdbx_seq_one_letter_code
_entity_poly.pdbx_strand_id
1 'polypeptide(L)'
;LSLASTSNATSFLEAAAAVLQRVAAPVAAVLHDEFQDHKLVEELQLELSAKGIASSTFQINNSVGNLNLTLTNMIKAKIRNIVVLCDPGTVLNIVNLAQKTGTLQPNYFWTVIDTGVRLASIEDLLPANESANILVIRESAIDLKTASAGCTSQLKTVFPDCQTSRYSMLELKAVEAVLSFASATHSLLDSSGLPASNVSCRPLQP
;
A
#
# COMPACT_ATOMS: atom_id res chain seq x y z
N LEU A 1 2.47 10.82 -0.01
CA LEU A 1 2.43 10.30 -1.40
C LEU A 1 1.08 9.61 -1.56
N SER A 2 0.23 10.13 -2.43
CA SER A 2 -1.11 9.60 -2.71
C SER A 2 -0.99 8.42 -3.68
N LEU A 3 -1.89 7.43 -3.57
CA LEU A 3 -2.08 6.37 -4.57
C LEU A 3 -2.27 6.89 -6.01
N ALA A 4 -2.59 8.17 -6.16
CA ALA A 4 -2.75 8.86 -7.45
C ALA A 4 -1.49 8.87 -8.34
N SER A 5 -0.30 8.50 -7.83
CA SER A 5 0.92 8.46 -8.66
C SER A 5 1.21 7.09 -9.31
N THR A 6 0.31 6.10 -9.21
CA THR A 6 0.48 4.80 -9.87
C THR A 6 -0.59 4.59 -10.94
N SER A 7 -0.20 4.14 -12.14
CA SER A 7 -1.11 3.84 -13.26
C SER A 7 -2.11 2.70 -12.98
N ASN A 8 -2.05 2.10 -11.78
CA ASN A 8 -2.80 0.92 -11.36
C ASN A 8 -3.72 1.21 -10.15
N ALA A 9 -3.89 2.46 -9.72
CA ALA A 9 -4.71 2.81 -8.55
C ALA A 9 -6.10 2.14 -8.59
N THR A 10 -6.79 2.23 -9.73
CA THR A 10 -8.11 1.61 -9.96
C THR A 10 -8.10 0.10 -9.74
N SER A 11 -7.05 -0.60 -10.16
CA SER A 11 -6.94 -2.06 -9.99
C SER A 11 -6.85 -2.48 -8.52
N PHE A 12 -6.26 -1.66 -7.65
CA PHE A 12 -6.23 -1.92 -6.21
C PHE A 12 -7.60 -1.69 -5.55
N LEU A 13 -8.35 -0.68 -6.02
CA LEU A 13 -9.71 -0.41 -5.55
C LEU A 13 -10.67 -1.55 -5.95
N GLU A 14 -10.59 -1.99 -7.21
CA GLU A 14 -11.34 -3.15 -7.72
C GLU A 14 -11.00 -4.42 -6.93
N ALA A 15 -9.71 -4.65 -6.64
CA ALA A 15 -9.28 -5.80 -5.85
C ALA A 15 -9.85 -5.75 -4.42
N ALA A 16 -9.87 -4.57 -3.79
CA ALA A 16 -10.50 -4.40 -2.48
C ALA A 16 -11.99 -4.73 -2.52
N ALA A 17 -12.71 -4.18 -3.50
CA ALA A 17 -14.13 -4.47 -3.67
C ALA A 17 -14.41 -5.96 -3.95
N ALA A 18 -13.56 -6.62 -4.76
CA ALA A 18 -13.65 -8.05 -5.04
C ALA A 18 -13.41 -8.93 -3.80
N VAL A 19 -12.46 -8.55 -2.93
CA VAL A 19 -12.24 -9.23 -1.65
C VAL A 19 -13.49 -9.13 -0.77
N LEU A 20 -14.06 -7.93 -0.64
CA LEU A 20 -15.25 -7.71 0.18
C LEU A 20 -16.46 -8.47 -0.37
N GLN A 21 -16.62 -8.52 -1.70
CA GLN A 21 -17.65 -9.32 -2.35
C GLN A 21 -17.47 -10.82 -2.04
N ARG A 22 -16.23 -11.32 -2.07
CA ARG A 22 -15.93 -12.73 -1.81
C ARG A 22 -16.26 -13.16 -0.37
N VAL A 23 -16.13 -12.25 0.59
CA VAL A 23 -16.54 -12.49 1.99
C VAL A 23 -18.02 -12.14 2.23
N ALA A 24 -18.78 -11.86 1.18
CA ALA A 24 -20.19 -11.48 1.21
C ALA A 24 -20.47 -10.31 2.18
N ALA A 25 -19.59 -9.31 2.19
CA ALA A 25 -19.73 -8.12 3.03
C ALA A 25 -21.00 -7.34 2.63
N PRO A 26 -21.99 -7.15 3.53
CA PRO A 26 -23.18 -6.34 3.21
C PRO A 26 -22.90 -4.84 3.36
N VAL A 27 -21.98 -4.48 4.26
CA VAL A 27 -21.60 -3.11 4.57
C VAL A 27 -20.10 -3.02 4.84
N ALA A 28 -19.49 -1.90 4.45
CA ALA A 28 -18.09 -1.58 4.68
C ALA A 28 -17.90 -0.18 5.25
N ALA A 29 -16.94 -0.02 6.14
CA ALA A 29 -16.40 1.29 6.51
C ALA A 29 -15.14 1.57 5.69
N VAL A 30 -15.07 2.72 5.04
CA VAL A 30 -13.89 3.19 4.32
C VAL A 30 -13.22 4.28 5.18
N LEU A 31 -12.05 3.97 5.72
CA LEU A 31 -11.23 4.91 6.48
C LEU A 31 -10.21 5.52 5.52
N HIS A 32 -10.18 6.84 5.43
CA HIS A 32 -9.18 7.55 4.64
C HIS A 32 -8.63 8.76 5.40
N ASP A 33 -7.44 9.24 5.04
CA ASP A 33 -6.87 10.44 5.63
C ASP A 33 -7.07 11.67 4.74
N GLU A 34 -6.48 12.80 5.15
CA GLU A 34 -6.45 14.05 4.39
C GLU A 34 -5.47 14.06 3.21
N PHE A 35 -4.59 13.06 3.13
CA PHE A 35 -3.57 12.96 2.09
C PHE A 35 -4.05 12.19 0.85
N GLN A 36 -5.16 11.45 0.96
CA GLN A 36 -5.76 10.78 -0.18
C GLN A 36 -6.50 11.75 -1.09
N ASP A 37 -6.43 11.48 -2.40
CA ASP A 37 -7.26 12.17 -3.38
C ASP A 37 -8.72 11.77 -3.17
N HIS A 38 -9.61 12.77 -3.08
CA HIS A 38 -11.06 12.53 -2.94
C HIS A 38 -11.60 11.68 -4.09
N LYS A 39 -11.04 11.80 -5.29
CA LYS A 39 -11.43 10.99 -6.45
C LYS A 39 -11.22 9.49 -6.20
N LEU A 40 -10.14 9.11 -5.52
CA LEU A 40 -9.87 7.70 -5.22
C LEU A 40 -10.87 7.14 -4.21
N VAL A 41 -11.29 7.95 -3.25
CA VAL A 41 -12.32 7.56 -2.28
C VAL A 41 -13.66 7.39 -2.99
N GLU A 42 -14.03 8.32 -3.87
CA GLU A 42 -15.26 8.25 -4.68
C GLU A 42 -15.25 7.02 -5.62
N GLU A 43 -14.14 6.76 -6.31
CA GLU A 43 -13.95 5.58 -7.15
C GLU A 43 -14.11 4.28 -6.34
N LEU A 44 -13.51 4.21 -5.15
CA LEU A 44 -13.68 3.05 -4.27
C LEU A 44 -15.15 2.85 -3.85
N GLN A 45 -15.87 3.93 -3.55
CA GLN A 45 -17.30 3.85 -3.23
C GLN A 45 -18.12 3.35 -4.43
N LEU A 46 -17.79 3.80 -5.64
CA LEU A 46 -18.43 3.33 -6.87
C LEU A 46 -18.17 1.84 -7.09
N GLU A 47 -16.93 1.37 -6.92
CA GLU A 47 -16.57 -0.05 -7.02
C GLU A 47 -17.32 -0.90 -5.98
N LEU A 48 -17.37 -0.46 -4.73
CA LEU A 48 -18.12 -1.16 -3.68
C LEU A 48 -19.62 -1.22 -4.01
N SER A 49 -20.20 -0.11 -4.48
CA SER A 49 -21.59 -0.05 -4.90
C SER A 49 -21.89 -0.96 -6.08
N ALA A 50 -21.01 -1.02 -7.08
CA ALA A 50 -21.12 -1.91 -8.23
C ALA A 50 -21.09 -3.40 -7.83
N LYS A 51 -20.45 -3.74 -6.70
CA LYS A 51 -20.47 -5.08 -6.10
C LYS A 51 -21.63 -5.32 -5.12
N GLY A 52 -22.52 -4.34 -4.95
CA GLY A 52 -23.69 -4.43 -4.06
C GLY A 52 -23.37 -4.21 -2.58
N ILE A 53 -22.23 -3.59 -2.26
CA ILE A 53 -21.76 -3.37 -0.90
C ILE A 53 -22.08 -1.93 -0.49
N ALA A 54 -22.86 -1.75 0.57
CA ALA A 54 -23.09 -0.41 1.12
C ALA A 54 -21.82 0.09 1.82
N SER A 55 -21.42 1.33 1.61
CA SER A 55 -20.19 1.88 2.19
C SER A 55 -20.41 3.21 2.89
N SER A 56 -19.80 3.38 4.06
CA SER A 56 -19.70 4.66 4.76
C SER A 56 -18.23 5.11 4.82
N THR A 57 -17.96 6.36 4.45
CA THR A 57 -16.62 6.95 4.50
C THR A 57 -16.38 7.72 5.78
N PHE A 58 -15.17 7.62 6.32
CA PHE A 58 -14.72 8.33 7.50
C PHE A 58 -13.35 8.92 7.24
N GLN A 59 -13.28 10.24 7.24
CA GLN A 59 -12.00 10.94 7.17
C GLN A 59 -11.35 10.93 8.57
N ILE A 60 -10.20 10.28 8.67
CA ILE A 60 -9.39 10.18 9.87
C ILE A 60 -8.37 11.31 9.86
N ASN A 61 -8.51 12.23 10.81
CA ASN A 61 -7.41 13.11 11.20
C ASN A 61 -6.59 12.40 12.27
N ASN A 62 -5.29 12.69 12.37
CA ASN A 62 -4.39 12.10 13.38
C ASN A 62 -4.77 12.44 14.85
N SER A 63 -5.95 12.99 15.10
CA SER A 63 -6.53 13.14 16.42
C SER A 63 -7.05 11.79 16.93
N VAL A 64 -6.37 11.25 17.94
CA VAL A 64 -6.73 9.99 18.62
C VAL A 64 -8.21 9.95 19.05
N GLY A 65 -8.79 11.10 19.44
CA GLY A 65 -10.18 11.19 19.88
C GLY A 65 -11.20 10.89 18.77
N ASN A 66 -10.95 11.39 17.55
CA ASN A 66 -11.86 11.20 16.43
C ASN A 66 -11.87 9.75 15.94
N LEU A 67 -10.69 9.13 15.82
CA LEU A 67 -10.57 7.74 15.43
C LEU A 67 -11.23 6.80 16.46
N ASN A 68 -11.04 7.05 17.77
CA ASN A 68 -11.69 6.24 18.81
C ASN A 68 -13.22 6.29 18.71
N LEU A 69 -13.77 7.49 18.48
CA LEU A 69 -15.20 7.68 18.29
C LEU A 69 -15.70 6.94 17.04
N THR A 70 -14.95 7.02 15.94
CA THR A 70 -15.26 6.34 14.68
C THR A 70 -15.30 4.82 14.87
N LEU A 71 -14.27 4.24 15.48
CA LEU A 71 -14.21 2.80 15.77
C LEU A 71 -15.34 2.37 16.71
N THR A 72 -15.64 3.17 17.74
CA THR A 72 -16.77 2.91 18.64
C THR A 72 -18.12 2.93 17.92
N ASN A 73 -18.31 3.87 16.99
CA ASN A 73 -19.53 3.96 16.19
C ASN A 73 -19.66 2.78 15.23
N MET A 74 -18.56 2.31 14.63
CA MET A 74 -18.53 1.10 13.82
C MET A 74 -18.93 -0.15 14.62
N ILE A 75 -18.44 -0.27 15.86
CA ILE A 75 -18.83 -1.37 16.77
C ILE A 75 -20.34 -1.35 16.99
N LYS A 76 -20.91 -0.19 17.33
CA LYS A 76 -22.36 0.00 17.55
C LYS A 76 -23.19 -0.29 16.31
N ALA A 77 -22.72 0.17 15.15
CA ALA A 77 -23.36 -0.06 13.85
C ALA A 77 -23.14 -1.49 13.32
N LYS A 78 -22.41 -2.35 14.05
CA LYS A 78 -22.06 -3.72 13.65
C LYS A 78 -21.35 -3.79 12.29
N ILE A 79 -20.58 -2.77 11.95
CA ILE A 79 -19.74 -2.79 10.75
C ILE A 79 -18.52 -3.67 11.07
N ARG A 80 -18.32 -4.71 10.25
CA ARG A 80 -17.25 -5.70 10.43
C ARG A 80 -16.23 -5.73 9.32
N ASN A 81 -16.52 -5.10 8.17
CA ASN A 81 -15.59 -4.99 7.06
C ASN A 81 -15.07 -3.57 6.99
N ILE A 82 -13.75 -3.41 7.04
CA ILE A 82 -13.08 -2.12 7.08
C ILE A 82 -12.07 -2.08 5.95
N VAL A 83 -12.16 -1.04 5.12
CA VAL A 83 -11.17 -0.73 4.10
C VAL A 83 -10.37 0.49 4.57
N VAL A 84 -9.05 0.40 4.57
CA VAL A 84 -8.15 1.47 5.00
C VAL A 84 -7.36 1.97 3.79
N LEU A 85 -7.51 3.25 3.51
CA LEU A 85 -6.87 3.98 2.43
C LEU A 85 -6.17 5.21 3.03
N CYS A 86 -5.03 5.01 3.67
CA CYS A 86 -4.31 6.08 4.35
C CYS A 86 -2.80 5.97 4.12
N ASP A 87 -2.08 7.04 4.43
CA ASP A 87 -0.63 7.09 4.53
C ASP A 87 -0.12 6.09 5.59
N PRO A 88 1.14 5.66 5.49
CA PRO A 88 1.69 4.63 6.36
C PRO A 88 1.61 4.96 7.85
N GLY A 89 1.82 6.22 8.25
CA GLY A 89 1.75 6.64 9.64
C GLY A 89 0.32 6.53 10.18
N THR A 90 -0.66 6.99 9.40
CA THR A 90 -2.07 6.88 9.77
C THR A 90 -2.53 5.42 9.84
N VAL A 91 -2.08 4.55 8.93
CA VAL A 91 -2.37 3.10 8.99
C VAL A 91 -1.90 2.50 10.32
N LEU A 92 -0.67 2.78 10.75
CA LEU A 92 -0.14 2.25 12.02
C LEU A 92 -0.91 2.78 13.23
N ASN A 93 -1.31 4.06 13.21
CA ASN A 93 -2.17 4.63 14.25
C ASN A 93 -3.54 3.93 14.31
N ILE A 94 -4.14 3.64 13.15
CA ILE A 94 -5.40 2.90 13.04
C ILE A 94 -5.26 1.51 13.64
N VAL A 95 -4.24 0.75 13.24
CA VAL A 95 -4.02 -0.62 13.74
C VAL A 95 -3.80 -0.62 15.25
N ASN A 96 -2.95 0.28 15.78
CA ASN A 96 -2.71 0.41 17.22
C ASN A 96 -3.99 0.75 18.00
N LEU A 97 -4.84 1.65 17.50
CA LEU A 97 -6.09 1.98 18.18
C LEU A 97 -7.16 0.89 18.02
N ALA A 98 -7.20 0.22 16.88
CA ALA A 98 -8.07 -0.92 16.63
C ALA A 98 -7.77 -2.08 17.58
N GLN A 99 -6.49 -2.28 17.92
CA GLN A 99 -6.08 -3.21 18.98
C GLN A 99 -6.68 -2.81 20.34
N LYS A 100 -6.51 -1.55 20.75
CA LYS A 100 -6.96 -1.05 22.06
C LYS A 100 -8.48 -1.01 22.22
N THR A 101 -9.20 -0.84 21.12
CA THR A 101 -10.67 -0.76 21.11
C THR A 101 -11.35 -2.12 20.89
N GLY A 102 -10.58 -3.19 20.69
CA GLY A 102 -11.11 -4.54 20.48
C GLY A 102 -11.74 -4.73 19.09
N THR A 103 -11.34 -3.94 18.09
CA THR A 103 -11.78 -4.11 16.70
C THR A 103 -10.79 -4.91 15.85
N LEU A 104 -9.63 -5.29 16.40
CA LEU A 104 -8.75 -6.32 15.84
C LEU A 104 -9.09 -7.71 16.40
N GLN A 105 -10.28 -8.21 16.06
CA GLN A 105 -10.77 -9.52 16.50
C GLN A 105 -11.14 -10.42 15.30
N PRO A 106 -11.31 -11.74 15.50
CA PRO A 106 -11.57 -12.68 14.40
C PRO A 106 -12.86 -12.43 13.61
N ASN A 107 -13.77 -11.62 14.14
CA ASN A 107 -15.03 -11.24 13.49
C ASN A 107 -14.96 -9.90 12.74
N TYR A 108 -13.80 -9.22 12.74
CA TYR A 108 -13.54 -8.04 11.92
C TYR A 108 -12.56 -8.39 10.80
N PHE A 109 -12.81 -7.82 9.63
CA PHE A 109 -12.04 -8.02 8.41
C PHE A 109 -11.48 -6.68 7.95
N TRP A 110 -10.16 -6.53 8.06
CA TRP A 110 -9.44 -5.33 7.71
C TRP A 110 -8.77 -5.52 6.35
N THR A 111 -9.07 -4.64 5.41
CA THR A 111 -8.42 -4.60 4.09
C THR A 111 -7.65 -3.30 3.99
N VAL A 112 -6.33 -3.37 4.02
CA VAL A 112 -5.43 -2.22 3.89
C VAL A 112 -4.98 -2.12 2.44
N ILE A 113 -5.25 -0.98 1.80
CA ILE A 113 -4.69 -0.67 0.49
C ILE A 113 -3.36 0.04 0.73
N ASP A 114 -2.27 -0.62 0.40
CA ASP A 114 -0.91 -0.21 0.74
C ASP A 114 -0.45 1.01 -0.06
N THR A 115 -0.11 2.08 0.66
CA THR A 115 0.51 3.29 0.11
C THR A 115 1.99 3.43 0.47
N GLY A 116 2.62 2.39 1.04
CA GLY A 116 4.01 2.37 1.48
C GLY A 116 4.23 1.88 2.92
N VAL A 117 3.31 1.11 3.50
CA VAL A 117 3.47 0.57 4.85
C VAL A 117 4.43 -0.63 4.87
N ARG A 118 5.23 -0.73 5.94
CA ARG A 118 6.05 -1.91 6.23
C ARG A 118 5.17 -2.96 6.89
N LEU A 119 5.16 -4.20 6.38
CA LEU A 119 4.32 -5.26 6.95
C LEU A 119 4.77 -5.63 8.35
N ALA A 120 6.09 -5.66 8.59
CA ALA A 120 6.65 -5.91 9.91
C ALA A 120 6.09 -4.94 10.96
N SER A 121 5.91 -3.67 10.60
CA SER A 121 5.32 -2.67 11.52
C SER A 121 3.83 -2.91 11.81
N ILE A 122 3.10 -3.56 10.89
CA ILE A 122 1.72 -4.01 11.17
C ILE A 122 1.76 -5.26 12.06
N GLU A 123 2.63 -6.21 11.74
CA GLU A 123 2.82 -7.47 12.49
C GLU A 123 3.19 -7.20 13.95
N ASP A 124 4.09 -6.25 14.22
CA ASP A 124 4.50 -5.82 15.56
C ASP A 124 3.34 -5.24 16.40
N LEU A 125 2.26 -4.78 15.75
CA LEU A 125 1.07 -4.21 16.39
C LEU A 125 -0.06 -5.23 16.56
N LEU A 126 0.09 -6.45 16.02
CA LEU A 126 -0.94 -7.47 16.16
C LEU A 126 -0.99 -8.00 17.60
N PRO A 127 -2.20 -8.32 18.11
CA PRO A 127 -2.33 -8.93 19.43
C PRO A 127 -1.68 -10.32 19.47
N ALA A 128 -0.78 -10.56 20.43
CA ALA A 128 0.00 -11.79 20.52
C ALA A 128 -0.84 -13.07 20.74
N ASN A 129 -2.03 -12.94 21.34
CA ASN A 129 -2.88 -14.06 21.75
C ASN A 129 -4.26 -14.07 21.06
N GLU A 130 -4.49 -13.18 20.08
CA GLU A 130 -5.77 -13.08 19.37
C GLU A 130 -5.54 -13.19 17.87
N SER A 131 -6.48 -13.78 17.15
CA SER A 131 -6.42 -13.80 15.69
C SER A 131 -7.06 -12.52 15.13
N ALA A 132 -6.33 -11.81 14.29
CA ALA A 132 -6.82 -10.65 13.55
C ALA A 132 -6.83 -10.97 12.06
N ASN A 133 -7.93 -10.62 11.36
CA ASN A 133 -7.99 -10.76 9.90
C ASN A 133 -7.56 -9.45 9.26
N ILE A 134 -6.30 -9.35 8.88
CA ILE A 134 -5.77 -8.23 8.10
C ILE A 134 -5.30 -8.75 6.74
N LEU A 135 -5.91 -8.24 5.68
CA LEU A 135 -5.45 -8.37 4.31
C LEU A 135 -4.77 -7.07 3.91
N VAL A 136 -3.56 -7.17 3.35
CA VAL A 136 -2.87 -6.03 2.75
C VAL A 136 -2.83 -6.21 1.24
N ILE A 137 -3.50 -5.31 0.52
CA ILE A 137 -3.48 -5.23 -0.94
C ILE A 137 -2.35 -4.28 -1.30
N ARG A 138 -1.33 -4.80 -1.98
CA ARG A 138 -0.17 -4.01 -2.39
C ARG A 138 0.33 -4.46 -3.73
N GLU A 139 1.10 -3.58 -4.37
CA GLU A 139 1.78 -3.93 -5.60
C GLU A 139 2.71 -5.12 -5.39
N SER A 140 2.87 -5.92 -6.43
CA SER A 140 3.68 -7.11 -6.34
C SER A 140 5.15 -6.74 -6.40
N ALA A 141 5.93 -7.14 -5.39
CA ALA A 141 7.39 -7.16 -5.50
C ALA A 141 7.89 -8.33 -6.37
N ILE A 142 7.03 -8.90 -7.23
CA ILE A 142 7.33 -10.10 -8.03
C ILE A 142 8.52 -9.85 -8.93
N ASP A 143 8.72 -8.68 -9.54
CA ASP A 143 9.89 -8.44 -10.40
C ASP A 143 11.22 -8.46 -9.64
N LEU A 144 11.21 -8.18 -8.32
CA LEU A 144 12.35 -8.42 -7.42
C LEU A 144 12.49 -9.90 -7.00
N LYS A 145 11.42 -10.70 -7.10
CA LYS A 145 11.38 -12.14 -6.74
C LYS A 145 11.57 -13.08 -7.93
N THR A 146 11.15 -12.71 -9.14
CA THR A 146 11.22 -13.48 -10.40
C THR A 146 12.56 -13.36 -11.10
N ALA A 147 13.49 -12.56 -10.58
CA ALA A 147 14.92 -12.74 -10.80
C ALA A 147 15.40 -14.07 -10.15
N SER A 148 14.89 -15.18 -10.70
CA SER A 148 15.25 -16.59 -10.65
C SER A 148 15.64 -17.31 -9.34
N ALA A 149 15.76 -16.66 -8.18
CA ALA A 149 16.23 -17.38 -6.97
C ALA A 149 15.82 -16.76 -5.61
N GLY A 150 14.91 -15.78 -5.59
CA GLY A 150 14.81 -14.89 -4.43
C GLY A 150 16.04 -13.98 -4.32
N CYS A 151 15.85 -12.87 -3.62
CA CYS A 151 16.81 -11.79 -3.39
C CYS A 151 18.12 -11.85 -4.17
N THR A 152 18.15 -11.14 -5.29
CA THR A 152 19.32 -11.02 -6.16
C THR A 152 20.54 -10.54 -5.38
N SER A 153 21.75 -10.84 -5.86
CA SER A 153 22.98 -10.37 -5.22
C SER A 153 23.02 -8.84 -5.13
N GLN A 154 22.47 -8.14 -6.11
CA GLN A 154 22.31 -6.69 -6.12
C GLN A 154 21.35 -6.22 -5.02
N LEU A 155 20.22 -6.92 -4.84
CA LEU A 155 19.28 -6.62 -3.78
C LEU A 155 19.88 -6.89 -2.40
N LYS A 156 20.69 -7.96 -2.23
CA LYS A 156 21.43 -8.27 -0.99
C LYS A 156 22.42 -7.18 -0.60
N THR A 157 22.98 -6.45 -1.55
CA THR A 157 23.88 -5.33 -1.26
C THR A 157 23.17 -4.18 -0.55
N VAL A 158 21.91 -3.94 -0.89
CA VAL A 158 21.10 -2.86 -0.32
C VAL A 158 20.27 -3.34 0.88
N PHE A 159 19.73 -4.56 0.78
CA PHE A 159 18.86 -5.21 1.75
C PHE A 159 19.43 -6.58 2.13
N PRO A 160 20.36 -6.64 3.12
CA PRO A 160 21.08 -7.86 3.45
C PRO A 160 20.19 -9.02 3.90
N ASP A 161 19.07 -8.71 4.56
CA ASP A 161 18.13 -9.70 5.09
C ASP A 161 17.07 -10.13 4.06
N CYS A 162 16.92 -9.37 2.97
CA CYS A 162 15.99 -9.63 1.88
C CYS A 162 14.54 -9.84 2.31
N GLN A 163 14.18 -9.46 3.53
CA GLN A 163 12.85 -9.66 4.06
C GLN A 163 11.96 -8.53 3.54
N THR A 164 11.23 -8.79 2.46
CA THR A 164 10.36 -7.78 1.83
C THR A 164 9.32 -7.20 2.79
N SER A 165 8.95 -7.92 3.86
CA SER A 165 8.04 -7.42 4.91
C SER A 165 8.63 -6.28 5.73
N ARG A 166 9.97 -6.19 5.84
CA ARG A 166 10.67 -5.16 6.62
C ARG A 166 10.85 -3.84 5.87
N TYR A 167 10.66 -3.86 4.55
CA TYR A 167 10.81 -2.71 3.67
C TYR A 167 9.45 -2.24 3.16
N SER A 168 9.31 -0.92 3.03
CA SER A 168 8.13 -0.32 2.41
C SER A 168 8.12 -0.59 0.91
N MET A 169 6.94 -0.51 0.29
CA MET A 169 6.86 -0.63 -1.18
C MET A 169 7.67 0.48 -1.86
N LEU A 170 7.75 1.66 -1.23
CA LEU A 170 8.52 2.78 -1.76
C LEU A 170 10.02 2.48 -1.81
N GLU A 171 10.56 1.87 -0.75
CA GLU A 171 11.96 1.44 -0.71
C GLU A 171 12.27 0.39 -1.78
N LEU A 172 11.36 -0.59 -1.95
CA LEU A 172 11.50 -1.62 -2.98
C LEU A 172 11.47 -1.01 -4.39
N LYS A 173 10.54 -0.09 -4.66
CA LYS A 173 10.45 0.62 -5.94
C LYS A 173 11.66 1.49 -6.23
N ALA A 174 12.22 2.14 -5.23
CA ALA A 174 13.44 2.94 -5.41
C ALA A 174 14.60 2.05 -5.87
N VAL A 175 14.75 0.86 -5.27
CA VAL A 175 15.78 -0.09 -5.69
C VAL A 175 15.51 -0.64 -7.08
N GLU A 176 14.26 -0.98 -7.39
CA GLU A 176 13.86 -1.43 -8.72
C GLU A 176 14.15 -0.37 -9.78
N ALA A 177 13.79 0.90 -9.54
CA ALA A 177 14.07 2.00 -10.47
C ALA A 177 15.58 2.16 -10.75
N VAL A 178 16.41 2.07 -9.71
CA VAL A 178 17.88 2.11 -9.85
C VAL A 178 18.38 0.91 -10.65
N LEU A 179 17.87 -0.29 -10.38
CA LEU A 179 18.25 -1.49 -11.10
C LEU A 179 17.86 -1.40 -12.58
N SER A 180 16.64 -0.98 -12.89
CA SER A 180 16.16 -0.78 -14.25
C SER A 180 16.99 0.26 -15.00
N PHE A 181 17.35 1.37 -14.35
CA PHE A 181 18.22 2.39 -14.95
C PHE A 181 19.62 1.86 -15.23
N ALA A 182 20.21 1.11 -14.30
CA ALA A 182 21.52 0.49 -14.47
C ALA A 182 21.50 -0.53 -15.62
N SER A 183 20.49 -1.40 -15.69
CA SER A 183 20.31 -2.37 -16.76
C SER A 183 20.09 -1.72 -18.13
N ALA A 184 19.31 -0.65 -18.20
CA ALA A 184 19.11 0.12 -19.43
C ALA A 184 20.42 0.76 -19.90
N THR A 185 21.17 1.37 -18.97
CA THR A 185 22.48 1.99 -19.27
C THR A 185 23.49 0.95 -19.76
N HIS A 186 23.55 -0.20 -19.11
CA HIS A 186 24.42 -1.30 -19.52
C HIS A 186 24.05 -1.82 -20.91
N SER A 187 22.75 -2.02 -21.18
CA SER A 187 22.26 -2.44 -22.50
C SER A 187 22.61 -1.44 -23.60
N LEU A 188 22.56 -0.13 -23.31
CA LEU A 188 22.97 0.93 -24.23
C LEU A 188 24.48 0.89 -24.53
N LEU A 189 25.31 0.59 -23.53
CA LEU A 189 26.76 0.47 -23.69
C LEU A 189 27.16 -0.80 -24.45
N ASP A 190 26.45 -1.91 -24.24
CA ASP A 190 26.69 -3.19 -24.91
C ASP A 190 26.13 -3.21 -26.34
N SER A 191 25.08 -2.42 -26.62
CA SER A 191 24.65 -2.15 -27.99
C SER A 191 25.73 -1.32 -28.68
N SER A 192 26.55 -2.00 -29.49
CA SER A 192 27.65 -1.44 -30.27
C SER A 192 27.14 -0.50 -31.36
N GLY A 193 26.68 0.69 -30.95
CA GLY A 193 26.00 1.62 -31.82
C GLY A 193 25.35 2.80 -31.10
N LEU A 194 26.01 3.40 -30.11
CA LEU A 194 25.75 4.82 -29.86
C LEU A 194 26.35 5.60 -31.05
N PRO A 195 25.55 6.25 -31.91
CA PRO A 195 26.13 7.15 -32.89
C PRO A 195 26.96 8.17 -32.12
N ALA A 196 28.21 8.39 -32.55
CA ALA A 196 29.04 9.43 -31.96
C ALA A 196 28.22 10.73 -31.95
N SER A 197 27.87 11.21 -30.76
CA SER A 197 27.19 12.48 -30.62
C SER A 197 28.15 13.54 -31.13
N ASN A 198 27.78 14.23 -32.21
CA ASN A 198 28.50 15.40 -32.73
C ASN A 198 28.39 16.63 -31.80
N VAL A 199 27.94 16.45 -30.55
CA VAL A 199 27.89 17.50 -29.55
C VAL A 199 29.31 17.74 -29.05
N SER A 200 29.95 18.73 -29.65
CA SER A 200 31.10 19.41 -29.06
C SER A 200 30.66 20.01 -27.72
N CYS A 201 31.06 19.40 -26.62
CA CYS A 201 31.10 20.07 -25.32
C CYS A 201 32.18 21.15 -25.40
N ARG A 202 31.85 22.32 -25.96
CA ARG A 202 32.68 23.51 -25.75
C ARG A 202 32.54 23.88 -24.27
N PRO A 203 33.63 23.96 -23.50
CA PRO A 203 33.55 24.58 -22.18
C PRO A 203 33.01 26.00 -22.37
N LEU A 204 32.06 26.40 -21.53
CA LEU A 204 31.65 27.79 -21.40
C LEU A 204 32.92 28.57 -21.05
N GLN A 205 33.48 29.28 -22.04
CA GLN A 205 34.54 30.24 -21.78
C GLN A 205 33.95 31.42 -20.99
N PRO A 206 34.70 31.97 -20.03
CA PRO A 206 34.27 33.13 -19.23
C PRO A 206 34.05 34.39 -20.08
#